data_AF-A0AAY5EMU9-F1
#
_entry.id   AF-A0AAY5EMU9-F1
#
_cell.length_a   1.000
_cell.length_b   1.000
_cell.length_c   1.000
_cell.angle_alpha   90.00
_cell.angle_beta   90.00
_cell.angle_gamma   90.00
#
_symmetry.space_group_name_H-M   'P 1'
#
loop_
_entity.id
_entity.type
_entity.pdbx_description
1 polymer ?
#
loop_
_entity_poly.entity_id
_entity_poly.type
_entity_poly.pdbx_seq_one_letter_code
_entity_poly.pdbx_strand_id
1 'polypeptide(L)'
;MLLVYVSDKHGSDESGDGTEHKPFKTPLKALLFAGKEPWPTIYVDAQKDGERWAVISKTQMKNTKKLFHREQQKTDAKDMKEVSAKENPCREEKNLEDAKKIVIENNPSLPDPQTVSQSSPLLLTASCVNRPYNKK
;
A
#
# COMPACT_ATOMS: atom_id res chain seq x y z
N MET A 1 5.70 28.66 11.54
CA MET A 1 4.30 28.51 11.10
C MET A 1 4.35 28.01 9.66
N LEU A 2 4.17 26.70 9.45
CA LEU A 2 4.21 26.11 8.11
C LEU A 2 2.88 26.41 7.41
N LEU A 3 2.94 26.84 6.16
CA LEU A 3 1.77 27.07 5.31
C LEU A 3 1.83 26.09 4.16
N VAL A 4 0.71 25.46 3.84
CA VAL A 4 0.63 24.42 2.81
C VAL A 4 -0.56 24.68 1.92
N TYR A 5 -0.35 24.52 0.61
CA TYR A 5 -1.37 24.71 -0.41
C TYR A 5 -1.89 23.37 -0.90
N VAL A 6 -3.20 23.27 -1.03
CA VAL A 6 -3.90 22.08 -1.50
C VAL A 6 -4.90 22.53 -2.56
N SER A 7 -4.80 21.97 -3.75
CA SER A 7 -5.75 22.21 -4.84
C SER A 7 -6.29 20.89 -5.34
N ASP A 8 -7.60 20.70 -5.25
CA ASP A 8 -8.24 19.47 -5.74
C ASP A 8 -8.18 19.40 -7.27
N LYS A 9 -8.16 20.58 -7.93
CA LYS A 9 -8.18 20.73 -9.39
C LYS A 9 -6.80 20.59 -10.04
N HIS A 10 -5.78 21.20 -9.44
CA HIS A 10 -4.45 21.33 -10.05
C HIS A 10 -3.33 20.71 -9.20
N GLY A 11 -3.66 20.16 -8.03
CA GLY A 11 -2.68 19.56 -7.14
C GLY A 11 -2.35 18.11 -7.52
N SER A 12 -1.20 17.67 -7.02
CA SER A 12 -0.72 16.28 -7.13
C SER A 12 -0.25 15.79 -5.78
N ASP A 13 -0.66 14.59 -5.38
CA ASP A 13 -0.20 13.96 -4.11
C ASP A 13 1.12 13.21 -4.25
N GLU A 14 1.58 12.99 -5.48
CA GLU A 14 2.81 12.27 -5.78
C GLU A 14 4.00 13.23 -5.96
N SER A 15 3.77 14.32 -6.69
CA SER A 15 4.80 15.29 -7.10
C SER A 15 4.58 16.69 -6.55
N GLY A 16 3.51 16.91 -5.79
CA GLY A 16 3.26 18.16 -5.08
C GLY A 16 4.19 18.31 -3.88
N ASP A 17 4.69 19.52 -3.67
CA ASP A 17 5.55 19.86 -2.53
C ASP A 17 4.79 20.68 -1.47
N GLY A 18 3.52 21.00 -1.72
CA GLY A 18 2.68 21.81 -0.85
C GLY A 18 2.91 23.32 -0.96
N THR A 19 3.66 23.75 -1.97
CA THR A 19 3.85 25.16 -2.32
C THR A 19 2.70 25.66 -3.21
N GLU A 20 2.56 26.97 -3.34
CA GLU A 20 1.52 27.56 -4.21
C GLU A 20 1.67 27.12 -5.68
N HIS A 21 2.91 26.93 -6.16
CA HIS A 21 3.19 26.44 -7.52
C HIS A 21 2.94 24.95 -7.71
N LYS A 22 3.19 24.15 -6.65
CA LYS A 22 3.00 22.70 -6.67
C LYS A 22 2.17 22.27 -5.46
N PRO A 23 0.87 22.59 -5.46
CA PRO A 23 -0.01 22.26 -4.34
C PRO A 23 -0.21 20.75 -4.27
N PHE A 24 -0.50 20.25 -3.08
CA PHE A 24 -0.98 18.88 -2.93
C PHE A 24 -2.39 18.75 -3.50
N LYS A 25 -2.79 17.53 -3.85
CA LYS A 25 -4.16 17.27 -4.29
C LYS A 25 -5.10 17.12 -3.11
N THR A 26 -4.67 16.39 -2.08
CA THR A 26 -5.48 16.10 -0.90
C THR A 26 -4.95 16.74 0.38
N PRO A 27 -5.84 17.22 1.27
CA PRO A 27 -5.43 17.75 2.57
C PRO A 27 -4.78 16.68 3.46
N LEU A 28 -5.07 15.40 3.22
CA LEU A 28 -4.49 14.29 3.96
C LEU A 28 -2.98 14.21 3.70
N LYS A 29 -2.54 14.35 2.45
CA LYS A 29 -1.12 14.37 2.09
C LYS A 29 -0.38 15.52 2.75
N ALA A 30 -1.01 16.70 2.83
CA ALA A 30 -0.47 17.85 3.54
C ALA A 30 -0.24 17.57 5.05
N LEU A 31 -1.16 16.87 5.71
CA LEU A 31 -0.97 16.46 7.11
C LEU A 31 0.10 15.38 7.28
N LEU A 32 0.18 14.43 6.35
CA LEU A 32 1.23 13.42 6.31
C LEU A 32 2.62 14.05 6.14
N PHE A 33 2.74 15.08 5.29
CA PHE A 33 3.98 15.83 5.13
C PHE A 33 4.41 16.57 6.41
N ALA A 34 3.45 17.14 7.15
CA ALA A 34 3.73 17.78 8.43
C ALA A 34 4.14 16.77 9.52
N GLY A 35 3.48 15.60 9.57
CA GLY A 35 3.79 14.45 10.42
C GLY A 35 3.62 14.64 11.94
N LYS A 36 3.73 15.87 12.45
CA LYS A 36 3.67 16.19 13.89
C LYS A 36 3.19 17.62 14.10
N GLU A 37 2.69 17.90 15.32
CA GLU A 37 2.34 19.27 15.70
C GLU A 37 3.58 20.17 15.79
N PRO A 38 3.45 21.46 15.47
CA PRO A 38 2.21 22.20 15.22
C PRO A 38 1.62 22.01 13.80
N TRP A 39 0.30 21.82 13.72
CA TRP A 39 -0.40 21.65 12.43
C TRP A 39 -0.25 22.91 11.55
N PRO A 40 0.06 22.75 10.25
CA PRO A 40 0.20 23.88 9.34
C PRO A 40 -1.15 24.54 9.03
N THR A 41 -1.09 25.81 8.62
CA THR A 41 -2.24 26.48 8.01
C THR A 41 -2.38 25.98 6.58
N ILE A 42 -3.48 25.26 6.30
CA ILE A 42 -3.76 24.71 4.97
C ILE A 42 -4.67 25.68 4.20
N TYR A 43 -4.23 26.04 3.00
CA TYR A 43 -5.01 26.77 2.01
C TYR A 43 -5.59 25.80 0.99
N VAL A 44 -6.86 25.99 0.67
CA VAL A 44 -7.62 25.21 -0.31
C VAL A 44 -8.14 26.13 -1.41
N ASP A 45 -8.52 25.57 -2.55
CA ASP A 45 -9.19 26.33 -3.62
C ASP A 45 -10.43 27.04 -3.06
N ALA A 46 -10.54 28.36 -3.26
CA ALA A 46 -11.70 29.09 -2.80
C ALA A 46 -12.94 28.70 -3.63
N GLN A 47 -14.10 28.66 -2.98
CA GLN A 47 -15.38 28.42 -3.66
C GLN A 47 -15.99 29.68 -4.28
N LYS A 48 -15.52 30.87 -3.87
CA LYS A 48 -16.02 32.15 -4.37
C LYS A 48 -15.10 32.66 -5.47
N ASP A 49 -15.68 33.05 -6.59
CA ASP A 49 -14.99 33.79 -7.66
C ASP A 49 -14.52 35.14 -7.11
N GLY A 50 -13.23 35.25 -6.80
CA GLY A 50 -12.59 36.46 -6.29
C GLY A 50 -11.32 36.20 -5.48
N GLU A 51 -11.19 35.03 -4.86
CA GLU A 51 -9.99 34.61 -4.15
C GLU A 51 -9.49 33.29 -4.76
N ARG A 52 -8.18 33.15 -4.98
CA ARG A 52 -7.63 31.86 -5.46
C ARG A 52 -7.58 30.84 -4.32
N TRP A 53 -7.23 31.29 -3.13
CA TRP A 53 -6.95 30.46 -1.97
C TRP A 53 -7.80 30.88 -0.79
N ALA A 54 -8.46 29.92 -0.16
CA ALA A 54 -9.21 30.10 1.08
C ALA A 54 -8.59 29.22 2.17
N VAL A 55 -8.65 29.65 3.42
CA VAL A 55 -8.25 28.77 4.54
C VAL A 55 -9.22 27.61 4.65
N ILE A 56 -8.69 26.39 4.84
CA ILE A 56 -9.51 25.19 5.00
C ILE A 56 -10.56 25.37 6.10
N SER A 57 -11.78 24.90 5.85
CA SER A 57 -12.84 24.99 6.84
C SER A 57 -12.52 24.17 8.09
N LYS A 58 -12.99 24.63 9.26
CA LYS A 58 -12.78 23.92 10.55
C LYS A 58 -13.29 22.48 10.51
N THR A 59 -14.42 22.25 9.84
CA THR A 59 -15.02 20.91 9.69
C THR A 59 -14.15 20.01 8.82
N GLN A 60 -13.67 20.51 7.68
CA GLN A 60 -12.81 19.75 6.79
C GLN A 60 -11.47 19.42 7.46
N MET A 61 -10.86 20.38 8.16
CA MET A 61 -9.65 20.14 8.97
C MET A 61 -9.87 19.05 10.03
N LYS A 62 -11.00 19.06 10.75
CA LYS A 62 -11.34 18.01 11.74
C LYS A 62 -11.48 16.63 11.07
N ASN A 63 -12.13 16.56 9.91
CA ASN A 63 -12.31 15.31 9.18
C ASN A 63 -10.97 14.77 8.66
N THR A 64 -10.11 15.63 8.10
CA THR A 64 -8.77 15.24 7.64
C THR A 64 -7.89 14.79 8.80
N LYS A 65 -7.95 15.44 9.96
CA LYS A 65 -7.26 14.98 11.17
C LYS A 65 -7.73 13.57 11.56
N LYS A 66 -9.04 13.30 11.58
CA LYS A 66 -9.54 11.94 11.87
C LYS A 66 -9.02 10.90 10.89
N LEU A 67 -8.98 11.23 9.59
CA LEU A 67 -8.39 10.39 8.55
C LEU A 67 -6.89 10.15 8.78
N PHE A 68 -6.14 11.19 9.13
CA PHE A 68 -4.71 11.09 9.45
C PHE A 68 -4.45 10.15 10.62
N HIS A 69 -5.19 10.26 11.72
CA HIS A 69 -5.01 9.35 12.88
C HIS A 69 -5.31 7.89 12.51
N ARG A 70 -6.30 7.66 11.64
CA ARG A 70 -6.63 6.31 11.13
C ARG A 70 -5.58 5.79 10.15
N GLU A 71 -4.96 6.65 9.35
CA GLU A 71 -3.83 6.27 8.51
C GLU A 71 -2.59 5.95 9.35
N GLN A 72 -2.25 6.78 10.34
CA GLN A 72 -1.15 6.52 11.28
C GLN A 72 -1.27 5.14 11.93
N GLN A 73 -2.45 4.74 12.40
CA GLN A 73 -2.65 3.41 12.99
C GLN A 73 -2.40 2.25 12.00
N LYS A 74 -2.59 2.48 10.69
CA LYS A 74 -2.35 1.48 9.64
C LYS A 74 -0.92 1.49 9.14
N THR A 75 -0.32 2.67 9.03
CA THR A 75 1.10 2.82 8.68
C THR A 75 1.97 2.36 9.83
N ASP A 76 1.67 2.64 11.10
CA ASP A 76 2.40 2.07 12.24
C ASP A 76 2.42 0.52 12.20
N ALA A 77 1.31 -0.11 11.78
CA ALA A 77 1.26 -1.56 11.59
C ALA A 77 2.13 -2.07 10.41
N LYS A 78 2.45 -1.22 9.43
CA LYS A 78 3.33 -1.51 8.29
C LYS A 78 4.78 -1.06 8.53
N ASP A 79 4.98 0.06 9.20
CA ASP A 79 6.25 0.65 9.58
C ASP A 79 6.89 -0.11 10.75
N MET A 80 6.14 -0.82 11.61
CA MET A 80 6.76 -1.81 12.50
C MET A 80 7.44 -2.96 11.74
N LYS A 81 7.09 -3.18 10.45
CA LYS A 81 7.79 -4.13 9.57
C LYS A 81 8.87 -3.47 8.69
N GLU A 82 8.80 -2.16 8.46
CA GLU A 82 9.78 -1.44 7.63
C GLU A 82 10.89 -0.75 8.43
N VAL A 83 10.60 -0.23 9.62
CA VAL A 83 11.59 0.33 10.57
C VAL A 83 12.48 -0.80 11.10
N SER A 84 11.90 -1.94 11.49
CA SER A 84 12.67 -3.14 11.88
C SER A 84 13.52 -3.76 10.75
N ALA A 85 13.23 -3.42 9.48
CA ALA A 85 14.04 -3.83 8.33
C ALA A 85 15.18 -2.85 8.00
N LYS A 86 15.06 -1.57 8.37
CA LYS A 86 16.10 -0.55 8.12
C LYS A 86 17.17 -0.48 9.22
N GLU A 87 16.93 -1.11 10.37
CA GLU A 87 17.89 -1.13 11.50
C GLU A 87 18.70 -2.44 11.64
N ASN A 88 18.54 -3.43 10.74
CA ASN A 88 19.40 -4.62 10.71
C ASN A 88 19.69 -5.13 9.28
N PRO A 89 20.62 -4.52 8.53
CA PRO A 89 21.09 -5.08 7.24
C PRO A 89 21.90 -6.40 7.40
N CYS A 90 22.10 -6.91 8.62
CA CYS A 90 23.10 -7.96 8.90
C CYS A 90 22.58 -9.41 8.85
N ARG A 91 21.30 -9.66 8.48
CA ARG A 91 20.73 -11.02 8.50
C ARG A 91 20.40 -11.64 7.14
N GLU A 92 20.33 -10.88 6.05
CA GLU A 92 19.97 -11.45 4.74
C GLU A 92 21.15 -12.12 4.03
N GLU A 93 22.40 -11.73 4.30
CA GLU A 93 23.58 -12.32 3.63
C GLU A 93 23.84 -13.79 4.03
N LYS A 94 23.46 -14.19 5.24
CA LYS A 94 23.79 -15.55 5.76
C LYS A 94 22.88 -16.63 5.17
N ASN A 95 21.62 -16.30 4.91
CA ASN A 95 20.65 -17.29 4.41
C ASN A 95 20.88 -17.63 2.93
N LEU A 96 21.44 -16.71 2.13
CA LEU A 96 21.80 -16.96 0.73
C LEU A 96 23.08 -17.79 0.57
N GLU A 97 23.97 -17.80 1.56
CA GLU A 97 25.21 -18.58 1.51
C GLU A 97 24.96 -20.04 1.92
N ASP A 98 24.13 -20.29 2.93
CA ASP A 98 23.80 -21.66 3.39
C ASP A 98 23.03 -22.48 2.35
N ALA A 99 22.19 -21.86 1.50
CA ALA A 99 21.46 -22.57 0.44
C ALA A 99 22.36 -23.08 -0.70
N LYS A 100 23.51 -22.43 -0.94
CA LYS A 100 24.46 -22.85 -2.00
C LYS A 100 25.30 -24.06 -1.61
N LYS A 101 25.30 -24.46 -0.33
CA LYS A 101 26.15 -25.53 0.21
C LYS A 101 25.44 -26.89 0.30
N ILE A 102 24.16 -26.97 -0.04
CA ILE A 102 23.42 -28.24 -0.06
C ILE A 102 23.82 -28.99 -1.34
N VAL A 103 24.90 -29.76 -1.24
CA VAL A 103 25.31 -30.73 -2.26
C VAL A 103 24.43 -31.97 -2.07
N ILE A 104 23.44 -32.15 -2.94
CA ILE A 104 22.65 -33.38 -3.01
C ILE A 104 23.43 -34.35 -3.91
N GLU A 105 24.19 -35.26 -3.31
CA GLU A 105 24.84 -36.36 -4.02
C GLU A 105 23.87 -37.51 -4.26
N ASN A 106 23.77 -37.94 -5.52
CA ASN A 106 22.98 -39.11 -5.90
C ASN A 106 23.76 -40.40 -5.55
N ASN A 107 23.16 -41.29 -4.78
CA ASN A 107 23.78 -42.55 -4.40
C ASN A 107 23.77 -43.53 -5.61
N PRO A 108 24.93 -43.95 -6.13
CA PRO A 108 25.04 -44.78 -7.34
C PRO A 108 24.57 -46.23 -7.16
N SER A 109 24.09 -46.62 -5.97
CA SER A 109 23.64 -47.98 -5.68
C SER A 109 22.16 -48.24 -6.02
N LEU A 110 21.43 -47.24 -6.51
CA LEU A 110 20.01 -47.34 -6.86
C LEU A 110 19.81 -47.20 -8.38
N PRO A 111 18.96 -48.05 -9.00
CA PRO A 111 18.63 -47.91 -10.42
C PRO A 111 17.87 -46.61 -10.69
N ASP A 112 18.12 -46.01 -11.87
CA ASP A 112 17.50 -44.75 -12.26
C ASP A 112 15.96 -44.80 -12.19
N PRO A 113 15.30 -43.72 -11.71
CA PRO A 113 13.85 -43.68 -11.61
C PRO A 113 13.22 -43.78 -13.01
N GLN A 114 12.41 -44.82 -13.22
CA GLN A 114 11.63 -44.95 -14.46
C GLN A 114 10.47 -43.96 -14.45
N THR A 115 10.51 -42.99 -15.37
CA THR A 115 9.39 -42.09 -15.65
C THR A 115 8.21 -42.88 -16.22
N VAL A 116 7.18 -43.12 -15.41
CA VAL A 116 5.93 -43.73 -15.89
C VAL A 116 5.08 -42.63 -16.54
N SER A 117 5.07 -42.56 -17.86
CA SER A 117 4.13 -41.76 -18.64
C SER A 117 2.74 -42.40 -18.56
N GLN A 118 1.91 -41.96 -17.61
CA GLN A 118 0.49 -42.34 -17.60
C GLN A 118 -0.22 -41.61 -18.74
N SER A 119 -0.56 -42.35 -19.79
CA SER A 119 -1.38 -41.86 -20.90
C SER A 119 -2.84 -41.69 -20.47
N SER A 120 -3.34 -40.48 -20.65
CA SER A 120 -4.75 -40.09 -20.84
C SER A 120 -5.66 -39.99 -19.60
N PRO A 121 -6.10 -38.78 -19.21
CA PRO A 121 -7.24 -38.61 -18.32
C PRO A 121 -8.55 -38.88 -19.10
N LEU A 122 -9.28 -39.92 -18.70
CA LEU A 122 -10.68 -40.10 -19.11
C LEU A 122 -11.49 -38.91 -18.61
N LEU A 123 -12.09 -38.16 -19.53
CA LEU A 123 -13.00 -37.06 -19.28
C LEU A 123 -14.21 -37.56 -18.46
N LEU A 124 -14.20 -37.28 -17.16
CA LEU A 124 -15.38 -37.42 -16.33
C LEU A 124 -16.31 -36.24 -16.66
N THR A 125 -17.28 -36.45 -17.53
CA THR A 125 -18.32 -35.46 -17.81
C THR A 125 -19.23 -35.34 -16.59
N ALA A 126 -19.05 -34.26 -15.83
CA ALA A 126 -19.99 -33.87 -14.78
C ALA A 126 -21.31 -33.44 -15.43
N SER A 127 -22.29 -34.34 -15.44
CA SER A 127 -23.66 -33.99 -15.80
C SER A 127 -24.31 -33.27 -14.62
N CYS A 128 -24.29 -31.92 -14.65
CA CYS A 128 -24.98 -31.08 -13.68
C CYS A 128 -26.50 -31.24 -13.85
N VAL A 129 -27.14 -32.03 -12.99
CA VAL A 129 -28.61 -32.06 -12.88
C VAL A 129 -29.06 -30.80 -12.15
N ASN A 130 -29.58 -29.82 -12.89
CA ASN A 130 -30.29 -28.67 -12.35
C ASN A 130 -31.61 -29.14 -11.69
N ARG A 131 -31.75 -28.95 -10.37
CA ARG A 131 -33.03 -29.12 -9.67
C ARG A 131 -33.55 -27.74 -9.23
N PRO A 132 -34.78 -27.33 -9.63
CA PRO A 132 -35.30 -26.01 -9.31
C PRO A 132 -35.71 -25.87 -7.85
N TYR A 133 -35.42 -24.69 -7.29
CA TYR A 133 -35.79 -24.26 -5.94
C TYR A 133 -37.30 -23.98 -5.89
N ASN A 134 -38.06 -24.74 -5.09
CA ASN A 134 -39.49 -24.51 -4.89
C ASN A 134 -39.69 -23.63 -3.65
N LYS A 135 -40.15 -22.39 -3.86
CA LYS A 135 -40.54 -21.44 -2.82
C LYS A 135 -42.02 -21.70 -2.49
N LYS A 136 -42.30 -22.15 -1.27
CA LYS A 136 -43.63 -22.06 -0.65
C LYS A 136 -43.55 -21.05 0.49
#